data_AF-A0A174M5C4-F1
#
_entry.id   AF-A0A174M5C4-F1
#
_cell.length_a   1.000
_cell.length_b   1.000
_cell.length_c   1.000
_cell.angle_alpha   90.00
_cell.angle_beta   90.00
_cell.angle_gamma   90.00
#
_symmetry.space_group_name_H-M   'P 1'
#
loop_
_entity.id
_entity.type
_entity.pdbx_description
1 polymer ?
#
loop_
_entity_poly.entity_id
_entity_poly.type
_entity_poly.pdbx_seq_one_letter_code
_entity_poly.pdbx_strand_id
1 'polypeptide(L)'
;MRKKLLSMVMAGTLALSFTACGGSSSGETEKSTDTSKVEETSSGDTQAVSADSGNKKTITVWVEKIFSDDANTKMEERLKEYGKEKNVTVNCEMVAATDFVTKLNAAIEAGQSVPDIISADTTKVLNYYPNIPCNDVTDLVDQIDEERPYLQASYEGTKIDDKYYYVPFYSSSTLMFVRKDKLEEAGITEMPTTWDEVFKDAEKVSDPDNDFYGLAIGCGENDDDDENTIRQYMWNEGGYLFDEDGNVAADDKVTAVFDKYAELYDDKVIPQDATTWDAGGNNGSYLAGRTAFCFNAPTLYNALVSDEQYKDLLDNTVVLAPPAGSDNSVYMNFNRGFAVMNTCKDTDLASDVISYLLDKDWYDSYMEEIAPVFAPVFEDAKENTTWKDNEVNAQALKYVENASGYYGYPVKTLKGRTVAAKHYFTYPFVKAVNQVATGTADSAGALKSMTSAIEDFQDQVGE
;
A
#
# COMPACT_ATOMS: atom_id res chain seq x y z
N MET A 1 5.34 64.96 36.66
CA MET A 1 6.11 65.19 35.42
C MET A 1 6.55 63.83 34.88
N ARG A 2 6.25 63.56 33.60
CA ARG A 2 6.98 62.76 32.57
C ARG A 2 8.17 61.90 33.06
N LYS A 3 8.39 60.65 32.63
CA LYS A 3 8.03 59.93 31.40
C LYS A 3 8.32 58.42 31.61
N LYS A 4 7.50 57.55 30.99
CA LYS A 4 7.78 56.12 30.75
C LYS A 4 8.87 55.98 29.67
N LEU A 5 9.72 54.96 29.79
CA LEU A 5 10.59 54.46 28.72
C LEU A 5 10.38 52.94 28.60
N LEU A 6 9.87 52.54 27.43
CA LEU A 6 9.80 51.18 26.94
C LEU A 6 11.21 50.71 26.53
N SER A 7 11.56 49.47 26.86
CA SER A 7 12.64 48.73 26.20
C SER A 7 12.03 47.62 25.34
N MET A 8 12.31 47.68 24.04
CA MET A 8 12.06 46.61 23.07
C MET A 8 13.01 45.44 23.32
N VAL A 9 12.49 44.22 23.39
CA VAL A 9 13.25 42.99 23.15
C VAL A 9 12.64 42.34 21.92
N MET A 10 13.49 42.16 20.91
CA MET A 10 13.18 41.58 19.60
C MET A 10 13.39 40.07 19.71
N ALA A 11 12.30 39.29 19.72
CA ALA A 11 12.34 37.84 19.62
C ALA A 11 12.31 37.45 18.13
N GLY A 12 13.40 36.85 17.65
CA GLY A 12 13.46 36.23 16.34
C GLY A 12 12.98 34.78 16.45
N THR A 13 11.81 34.48 15.91
CA THR A 13 11.28 33.13 15.76
C THR A 13 11.66 32.65 14.36
N LEU A 14 12.53 31.63 14.26
CA LEU A 14 12.70 30.87 13.02
C LEU A 14 11.48 29.94 12.89
N ALA A 15 10.65 30.21 11.89
CA ALA A 15 9.61 29.31 11.44
C ALA A 15 10.17 28.44 10.31
N LEU A 16 10.35 27.16 10.55
CA LEU A 16 10.54 26.15 9.52
C LEU A 16 9.15 25.70 9.05
N SER A 17 8.83 26.04 7.81
CA SER A 17 7.57 25.73 7.16
C SER A 17 7.61 24.31 6.56
N PHE A 18 6.94 23.36 7.22
CA PHE A 18 6.43 22.15 6.56
C PHE A 18 5.27 22.55 5.67
N THR A 19 5.41 22.35 4.36
CA THR A 19 4.31 22.59 3.40
C THR A 19 3.61 21.28 3.14
N ALA A 20 2.56 21.04 3.91
CA ALA A 20 1.51 20.09 3.60
C ALA A 20 0.37 20.79 2.84
N CYS A 21 -0.42 19.99 2.13
CA CYS A 21 -1.75 20.24 1.56
C CYS A 21 -1.85 20.73 0.10
N GLY A 22 -2.40 19.85 -0.73
CA GLY A 22 -3.42 20.24 -1.71
C GLY A 22 -4.80 20.41 -1.05
N GLY A 23 -5.69 21.18 -1.69
CA GLY A 23 -7.09 21.31 -1.27
C GLY A 23 -7.79 22.58 -1.80
N SER A 24 -8.71 22.38 -2.74
CA SER A 24 -9.47 23.34 -3.53
C SER A 24 -10.36 24.35 -2.77
N SER A 25 -10.60 25.52 -3.37
CA SER A 25 -11.83 26.30 -3.13
C SER A 25 -12.33 26.99 -4.41
N SER A 26 -13.59 26.74 -4.73
CA SER A 26 -14.44 27.41 -5.72
C SER A 26 -14.68 28.90 -5.41
N GLY A 27 -14.77 29.72 -6.46
CA GLY A 27 -15.26 31.10 -6.38
C GLY A 27 -15.59 31.68 -7.76
N GLU A 28 -16.87 31.97 -7.97
CA GLU A 28 -17.52 32.38 -9.21
C GLU A 28 -17.29 33.87 -9.58
N THR A 29 -17.24 34.12 -10.89
CA THR A 29 -17.67 35.31 -11.66
C THR A 29 -17.01 36.69 -11.43
N GLU A 30 -16.38 37.23 -12.48
CA GLU A 30 -16.80 38.52 -13.06
C GLU A 30 -16.38 38.67 -14.53
N LYS A 31 -17.31 39.19 -15.33
CA LYS A 31 -17.21 39.50 -16.77
C LYS A 31 -16.24 40.66 -17.01
N SER A 32 -15.44 40.57 -18.07
CA SER A 32 -15.28 41.71 -18.98
C SER A 32 -15.09 41.25 -20.42
N THR A 33 -16.07 41.63 -21.22
CA THR A 33 -16.06 41.73 -22.68
C THR A 33 -14.82 42.48 -23.19
N ASP A 34 -14.15 41.96 -24.21
CA ASP A 34 -13.89 42.76 -25.41
C ASP A 34 -13.81 41.88 -26.67
N THR A 35 -14.42 42.38 -27.72
CA THR A 35 -14.61 41.78 -29.03
C THR A 35 -13.78 42.54 -30.04
N SER A 36 -12.93 41.88 -30.83
CA SER A 36 -12.50 42.37 -32.16
C SER A 36 -11.90 41.25 -33.05
N LYS A 37 -12.79 40.61 -33.79
CA LYS A 37 -12.82 40.35 -35.25
C LYS A 37 -11.49 40.37 -36.08
N VAL A 38 -11.17 39.19 -36.67
CA VAL A 38 -10.86 38.85 -38.11
C VAL A 38 -9.65 39.58 -38.76
N GLU A 39 -8.68 38.94 -39.43
CA GLU A 39 -8.79 38.27 -40.73
C GLU A 39 -7.49 37.53 -41.14
N GLU A 40 -7.65 36.56 -42.05
CA GLU A 40 -6.66 35.65 -42.65
C GLU A 40 -5.55 36.32 -43.47
N THR A 41 -4.37 35.68 -43.58
CA THR A 41 -3.74 35.39 -44.89
C THR A 41 -2.56 34.40 -44.83
N SER A 42 -2.79 33.23 -45.45
CA SER A 42 -1.96 32.48 -46.41
C SER A 42 -0.44 32.24 -46.25
N SER A 43 -0.13 30.93 -46.17
CA SER A 43 0.87 30.14 -46.93
C SER A 43 2.39 30.36 -46.73
N GLY A 44 3.03 29.30 -46.26
CA GLY A 44 4.45 28.99 -46.48
C GLY A 44 4.69 27.49 -46.28
N ASP A 45 4.94 26.77 -47.37
CA ASP A 45 5.28 25.34 -47.45
C ASP A 45 6.37 24.93 -46.45
N THR A 46 6.16 23.82 -45.74
CA THR A 46 7.27 22.96 -45.30
C THR A 46 6.81 21.50 -45.23
N GLN A 47 7.30 20.74 -46.20
CA GLN A 47 7.43 19.28 -46.27
C GLN A 47 6.54 18.43 -45.35
N ALA A 48 5.47 17.90 -45.94
CA ALA A 48 4.81 16.71 -45.45
C ALA A 48 5.80 15.53 -45.48
N VAL A 49 6.33 15.19 -44.30
CA VAL A 49 6.81 13.84 -44.04
C VAL A 49 5.57 12.96 -44.14
N SER A 50 5.53 12.11 -45.17
CA SER A 50 4.46 11.15 -45.35
C SER A 50 4.49 10.19 -44.15
N ALA A 51 3.62 10.44 -43.18
CA ALA A 51 3.32 9.49 -42.12
C ALA A 51 2.68 8.28 -42.79
N ASP A 52 3.32 7.12 -42.62
CA ASP A 52 2.75 5.83 -42.93
C ASP A 52 1.49 5.63 -42.07
N SER A 53 0.33 6.03 -42.61
CA SER A 53 -0.98 5.91 -42.00
C SER A 53 -1.62 4.56 -42.33
N GLY A 54 -0.81 3.49 -42.32
CA GLY A 54 -1.30 2.14 -42.14
C GLY A 54 -2.06 2.07 -40.81
N ASN A 55 -3.16 1.31 -40.80
CA ASN A 55 -4.15 1.19 -39.73
C ASN A 55 -3.51 0.64 -38.43
N LYS A 56 -2.75 1.48 -37.71
CA LYS A 56 -2.00 1.13 -36.51
C LYS A 56 -3.00 0.74 -35.43
N LYS A 57 -2.88 -0.48 -34.87
CA LYS A 57 -3.69 -0.87 -33.71
C LYS A 57 -3.42 0.12 -32.57
N THR A 58 -4.42 0.39 -31.74
CA THR A 58 -4.31 1.30 -30.61
C THR A 58 -4.67 0.57 -29.33
N ILE A 59 -3.91 0.82 -28.26
CA ILE A 59 -4.20 0.31 -26.92
C ILE A 59 -3.99 1.43 -25.90
N THR A 60 -4.89 1.52 -24.91
CA THR A 60 -4.82 2.52 -23.83
C THR A 60 -4.50 1.82 -22.51
N VAL A 61 -3.45 2.28 -21.83
CA VAL A 61 -2.93 1.69 -20.60
C VAL A 61 -2.95 2.75 -19.51
N TRP A 62 -3.63 2.46 -18.41
CA TRP A 62 -3.59 3.29 -17.20
C TRP A 62 -2.70 2.63 -16.17
N VAL A 63 -1.63 3.32 -15.79
CA VAL A 63 -0.68 2.85 -14.79
C VAL A 63 -0.81 3.71 -13.54
N GLU A 64 -1.00 3.06 -12.39
CA GLU A 64 -0.96 3.74 -11.10
C GLU A 64 0.47 4.19 -10.79
N LYS A 65 0.64 5.47 -10.46
CA LYS A 65 1.94 6.02 -10.07
C LYS A 65 2.39 5.42 -8.74
N ILE A 66 3.68 5.10 -8.67
CA ILE A 66 4.37 4.76 -7.43
C ILE A 66 5.21 5.94 -6.92
N PHE A 67 5.73 5.83 -5.70
CA PHE A 67 6.54 6.86 -5.02
C PHE A 67 7.97 7.01 -5.59
N SER A 68 8.14 6.90 -6.91
CA SER A 68 9.40 7.10 -7.62
C SER A 68 9.13 7.65 -9.02
N ASP A 69 9.54 8.89 -9.27
CA ASP A 69 9.39 9.55 -10.58
C ASP A 69 10.24 8.87 -11.66
N ASP A 70 11.43 8.38 -11.31
CA ASP A 70 12.31 7.67 -12.22
C ASP A 70 11.69 6.33 -12.64
N ALA A 71 11.13 5.57 -11.70
CA ALA A 71 10.43 4.33 -12.04
C ALA A 71 9.13 4.59 -12.83
N ASN A 72 8.37 5.64 -12.50
CA ASN A 72 7.21 6.03 -13.29
C ASN A 72 7.59 6.36 -14.74
N THR A 73 8.71 7.08 -14.93
CA THR A 73 9.26 7.41 -16.25
C THR A 73 9.70 6.14 -16.99
N LYS A 74 10.44 5.25 -16.33
CA LYS A 74 10.92 3.98 -16.89
C LYS A 74 9.78 3.08 -17.39
N MET A 75 8.67 3.02 -16.66
CA MET A 75 7.46 2.29 -17.07
C MET A 75 6.82 2.93 -18.31
N GLU A 76 6.65 4.25 -18.32
CA GLU A 76 6.07 4.97 -19.46
C GLU A 76 6.93 4.81 -20.73
N GLU A 77 8.26 4.87 -20.58
CA GLU A 77 9.21 4.65 -21.66
C GLU A 77 9.15 3.23 -22.23
N ARG A 78 9.02 2.21 -21.38
CA ARG A 78 8.87 0.81 -21.82
C ARG A 78 7.61 0.59 -22.65
N LEU A 79 6.49 1.18 -22.22
CA LEU A 79 5.24 1.14 -22.98
C LEU A 79 5.35 1.89 -24.32
N LYS A 80 6.08 3.01 -24.37
CA LYS A 80 6.39 3.72 -25.63
C LYS A 80 7.31 2.92 -26.55
N GLU A 81 8.28 2.19 -25.99
CA GLU A 81 9.17 1.30 -26.72
C GLU A 81 8.39 0.19 -27.41
N TYR A 82 7.52 -0.51 -26.67
CA TYR A 82 6.59 -1.50 -27.23
C TYR A 82 5.84 -0.96 -28.45
N GLY A 83 5.25 0.24 -28.33
CA GLY A 83 4.50 0.87 -29.42
C GLY A 83 5.33 1.19 -30.67
N LYS A 84 6.63 1.45 -30.51
CA LYS A 84 7.57 1.63 -31.63
C LYS A 84 7.91 0.28 -32.27
N GLU A 85 8.28 -0.72 -31.47
CA GLU A 85 8.74 -2.02 -31.95
C GLU A 85 7.63 -2.83 -32.63
N LYS A 86 6.44 -2.87 -32.02
CA LYS A 86 5.31 -3.66 -32.51
C LYS A 86 4.45 -2.92 -33.52
N ASN A 87 4.81 -1.68 -33.86
CA ASN A 87 3.99 -0.78 -34.67
C ASN A 87 2.55 -0.68 -34.09
N VAL A 88 2.42 -0.37 -32.80
CA VAL A 88 1.15 -0.11 -32.08
C VAL A 88 1.10 1.32 -31.50
N THR A 89 -0.04 1.99 -31.52
CA THR A 89 -0.23 3.25 -30.77
C THR A 89 -0.54 2.91 -29.32
N VAL A 90 0.38 3.21 -28.40
CA VAL A 90 0.16 3.02 -26.96
C VAL A 90 -0.13 4.37 -26.32
N ASN A 91 -1.36 4.52 -25.81
CA ASN A 91 -1.76 5.68 -25.01
C ASN A 91 -1.57 5.34 -23.54
N CYS A 92 -0.43 5.73 -22.96
CA CYS A 92 -0.16 5.54 -21.54
C CYS A 92 -0.62 6.75 -20.72
N GLU A 93 -1.42 6.53 -19.68
CA GLU A 93 -1.76 7.54 -18.67
C GLU A 93 -1.22 7.10 -17.31
N MET A 94 -0.31 7.90 -16.75
CA MET A 94 0.16 7.73 -15.38
C MET A 94 -0.81 8.42 -14.42
N VAL A 95 -1.53 7.66 -13.60
CA VAL A 95 -2.60 8.15 -12.72
C VAL A 95 -2.17 8.08 -11.26
N ALA A 96 -2.39 9.14 -10.48
CA ALA A 96 -2.09 9.12 -9.04
C ALA A 96 -2.97 8.08 -8.32
N ALA A 97 -2.40 7.36 -7.35
CA ALA A 97 -3.10 6.33 -6.60
C ALA A 97 -4.41 6.83 -5.95
N THR A 98 -4.40 8.05 -5.40
CA THR A 98 -5.57 8.70 -4.78
C THR A 98 -6.72 8.95 -5.75
N ASP A 99 -6.42 9.10 -7.04
CA ASP A 99 -7.40 9.47 -8.07
C ASP A 99 -7.84 8.26 -8.90
N PHE A 100 -7.11 7.14 -8.83
CA PHE A 100 -7.22 6.02 -9.76
C PHE A 100 -8.63 5.42 -9.81
N VAL A 101 -9.14 5.00 -8.66
CA VAL A 101 -10.47 4.35 -8.55
C VAL A 101 -11.59 5.32 -8.94
N THR A 102 -11.50 6.58 -8.50
CA THR A 102 -12.50 7.62 -8.84
C THR A 102 -12.55 7.87 -10.35
N LYS A 103 -11.39 8.02 -11.00
CA LYS A 103 -11.31 8.18 -12.46
C LYS A 103 -11.82 6.95 -13.20
N LEU A 104 -11.46 5.75 -12.74
CA LEU A 104 -11.91 4.50 -13.35
C LEU A 104 -13.43 4.36 -13.28
N ASN A 105 -14.04 4.64 -12.13
CA ASN A 105 -15.49 4.63 -11.95
C ASN A 105 -16.19 5.59 -12.91
N ALA A 106 -15.68 6.83 -13.04
CA ALA A 106 -16.25 7.81 -13.95
C ALA A 106 -16.17 7.36 -15.42
N ALA A 107 -15.06 6.73 -15.83
CA ALA A 107 -14.91 6.19 -17.19
C ALA A 107 -15.87 5.03 -17.45
N ILE A 108 -16.01 4.11 -16.48
CA ILE A 108 -16.95 2.98 -16.56
C ILE A 108 -18.39 3.48 -16.65
N GLU A 109 -18.80 4.41 -15.79
CA GLU A 109 -20.16 4.97 -15.76
C GLU A 109 -20.51 5.72 -17.06
N ALA A 110 -19.55 6.47 -17.60
CA ALA A 110 -19.73 7.17 -18.88
C ALA A 110 -19.78 6.20 -20.08
N GLY A 111 -19.25 4.98 -19.94
CA GLY A 111 -19.11 4.01 -21.03
C GLY A 111 -18.20 4.49 -22.16
N GLN A 112 -17.34 5.48 -21.89
CA GLN A 112 -16.44 6.12 -22.84
C GLN A 112 -15.06 6.28 -22.20
N SER A 113 -14.00 6.19 -23.01
CA SER A 113 -12.62 6.34 -22.56
C SER A 113 -12.19 5.35 -21.45
N VAL A 114 -12.86 4.20 -21.35
CA VAL A 114 -12.40 3.10 -20.49
C VAL A 114 -11.08 2.56 -21.07
N PRO A 115 -9.99 2.49 -20.29
CA PRO A 115 -8.72 1.95 -20.77
C PRO A 115 -8.84 0.46 -21.14
N ASP A 116 -7.89 -0.05 -21.92
CA ASP A 116 -7.81 -1.47 -22.26
C ASP A 116 -7.11 -2.27 -21.14
N ILE A 117 -6.07 -1.67 -20.55
CA ILE A 117 -5.28 -2.24 -19.45
C ILE A 117 -5.24 -1.25 -18.29
N ILE A 118 -5.38 -1.76 -17.07
CA ILE A 118 -5.24 -0.96 -15.84
C ILE A 118 -4.25 -1.62 -14.87
N SER A 119 -3.57 -0.80 -14.05
CA SER A 119 -3.03 -1.30 -12.78
C SER A 119 -4.16 -1.81 -11.89
N ALA A 120 -3.96 -2.99 -11.30
CA ALA A 120 -4.94 -3.68 -10.49
C ALA A 120 -4.32 -4.39 -9.29
N ASP A 121 -5.15 -4.70 -8.31
CA ASP A 121 -4.88 -5.51 -7.14
C ASP A 121 -6.18 -6.19 -6.69
N THR A 122 -6.08 -7.23 -5.85
CA THR A 122 -7.23 -8.03 -5.40
C THR A 122 -8.35 -7.17 -4.80
N THR A 123 -8.02 -6.18 -3.97
CA THR A 123 -9.01 -5.30 -3.32
C THR A 123 -9.76 -4.46 -4.35
N LYS A 124 -9.05 -3.84 -5.30
CA LYS A 124 -9.67 -3.08 -6.40
C LYS A 124 -10.57 -3.96 -7.26
N VAL A 125 -10.13 -5.15 -7.62
CA VAL A 125 -10.93 -6.09 -8.43
C VAL A 125 -12.21 -6.48 -7.70
N LEU A 126 -12.11 -6.90 -6.44
CA LEU A 126 -13.25 -7.36 -5.64
C LEU A 126 -14.24 -6.24 -5.31
N ASN A 127 -13.81 -4.98 -5.32
CA ASN A 127 -14.70 -3.84 -5.12
C ASN A 127 -15.83 -3.78 -6.17
N TYR A 128 -15.59 -4.29 -7.38
CA TYR A 128 -16.58 -4.33 -8.45
C TYR A 128 -17.47 -5.58 -8.46
N TYR A 129 -17.24 -6.56 -7.58
CA TYR A 129 -18.06 -7.77 -7.54
C TYR A 129 -19.55 -7.45 -7.21
N PRO A 130 -20.52 -8.08 -7.89
CA PRO A 130 -20.39 -9.21 -8.83
C PRO A 130 -20.04 -8.84 -10.28
N ASN A 131 -20.02 -7.56 -10.62
CA ASN A 131 -19.82 -7.08 -11.99
C ASN A 131 -18.38 -6.63 -12.23
N ILE A 132 -17.42 -7.52 -12.01
CA ILE A 132 -15.98 -7.23 -12.20
C ILE A 132 -15.75 -6.77 -13.66
N PRO A 133 -15.21 -5.55 -13.89
CA PRO A 133 -15.05 -4.99 -15.23
C PRO A 133 -13.76 -5.46 -15.91
N CYS A 134 -13.15 -6.54 -15.42
CA CYS A 134 -11.89 -7.12 -15.89
C CYS A 134 -12.15 -8.52 -16.47
N ASN A 135 -11.40 -8.87 -17.50
CA ASN A 135 -11.41 -10.21 -18.09
C ASN A 135 -10.75 -11.23 -17.15
N ASP A 136 -11.14 -12.48 -17.33
CA ASP A 136 -10.42 -13.64 -16.83
C ASP A 136 -9.12 -13.80 -17.64
N VAL A 137 -7.97 -13.70 -16.97
CA VAL A 137 -6.63 -13.78 -17.57
C VAL A 137 -5.87 -15.03 -17.11
N THR A 138 -6.59 -16.06 -16.66
CA THR A 138 -6.00 -17.30 -16.11
C THR A 138 -5.04 -17.96 -17.08
N ASP A 139 -5.42 -18.13 -18.35
CA ASP A 139 -4.54 -18.73 -19.37
C ASP A 139 -3.21 -17.98 -19.53
N LEU A 140 -3.23 -16.63 -19.41
CA LEU A 140 -2.02 -15.82 -19.50
C LEU A 140 -1.13 -15.98 -18.27
N VAL A 141 -1.73 -15.98 -17.07
CA VAL A 141 -0.99 -16.19 -15.82
C VAL A 141 -0.36 -17.57 -15.78
N ASP A 142 -1.10 -18.62 -16.16
CA ASP A 142 -0.60 -19.99 -16.20
C ASP A 142 0.53 -20.15 -17.23
N GLN A 143 0.41 -19.53 -18.40
CA GLN A 143 1.49 -19.53 -19.39
C GLN A 143 2.76 -18.84 -18.85
N ILE A 144 2.62 -17.70 -18.18
CA ILE A 144 3.76 -16.99 -17.59
C ILE A 144 4.41 -17.85 -16.50
N ASP A 145 3.61 -18.50 -15.65
CA ASP A 145 4.11 -19.38 -14.58
C ASP A 145 4.89 -20.57 -15.14
N GLU A 146 4.40 -21.19 -16.22
CA GLU A 146 5.10 -22.28 -16.91
C GLU A 146 6.47 -21.85 -17.47
N GLU A 147 6.58 -20.62 -17.97
CA GLU A 147 7.82 -20.07 -18.55
C GLU A 147 8.79 -19.54 -17.48
N ARG A 148 8.25 -18.84 -16.47
CA ARG A 148 8.96 -18.23 -15.34
C ARG A 148 8.10 -18.35 -14.08
N PRO A 149 8.35 -19.36 -13.23
CA PRO A 149 7.49 -19.63 -12.07
C PRO A 149 7.35 -18.44 -11.12
N TYR A 150 6.11 -18.15 -10.74
CA TYR A 150 5.77 -17.21 -9.69
C TYR A 150 6.10 -17.79 -8.31
N LEU A 151 6.35 -16.90 -7.34
CA LEU A 151 6.30 -17.24 -5.93
C LEU A 151 4.92 -17.80 -5.60
N GLN A 152 4.86 -18.89 -4.83
CA GLN A 152 3.59 -19.54 -4.46
C GLN A 152 2.57 -18.56 -3.86
N ALA A 153 3.04 -17.64 -3.01
CA ALA A 153 2.19 -16.61 -2.39
C ALA A 153 1.59 -15.64 -3.42
N SER A 154 2.31 -15.31 -4.48
CA SER A 154 1.80 -14.49 -5.58
C SER A 154 0.86 -15.28 -6.49
N TYR A 155 1.21 -16.51 -6.84
CA TYR A 155 0.38 -17.36 -7.70
C TYR A 155 -0.95 -17.70 -7.02
N GLU A 156 -0.98 -18.20 -5.79
CA GLU A 156 -2.25 -18.56 -5.13
C GLU A 156 -2.94 -17.37 -4.47
N GLY A 157 -2.18 -16.40 -3.95
CA GLY A 157 -2.74 -15.25 -3.23
C GLY A 157 -3.52 -14.28 -4.11
N THR A 158 -3.30 -14.32 -5.42
CA THR A 158 -4.01 -13.46 -6.39
C THR A 158 -5.17 -14.17 -7.10
N LYS A 159 -5.34 -15.48 -6.88
CA LYS A 159 -6.44 -16.29 -7.44
C LYS A 159 -7.75 -15.99 -6.70
N ILE A 160 -8.79 -15.71 -7.47
CA ILE A 160 -10.14 -15.37 -7.02
C ILE A 160 -11.12 -16.34 -7.68
N ASP A 161 -11.67 -17.30 -6.92
CA ASP A 161 -12.62 -18.32 -7.41
C ASP A 161 -12.08 -19.10 -8.63
N ASP A 162 -10.87 -19.65 -8.48
CA ASP A 162 -10.12 -20.37 -9.51
C ASP A 162 -9.74 -19.54 -10.76
N LYS A 163 -9.85 -18.21 -10.67
CA LYS A 163 -9.53 -17.28 -11.76
C LYS A 163 -8.53 -16.21 -11.39
N TYR A 164 -7.85 -15.70 -12.39
CA TYR A 164 -7.07 -14.47 -12.29
C TYR A 164 -7.78 -13.34 -13.02
N TYR A 165 -7.90 -12.19 -12.37
CA TYR A 165 -8.44 -10.96 -12.98
C TYR A 165 -7.35 -9.94 -13.30
N TYR A 166 -6.11 -10.24 -12.94
CA TYR A 166 -4.93 -9.47 -13.27
C TYR A 166 -3.70 -10.38 -13.27
N VAL A 167 -2.67 -9.97 -14.01
CA VAL A 167 -1.36 -10.64 -14.04
C VAL A 167 -0.48 -10.05 -12.94
N PRO A 168 -0.02 -10.83 -11.93
CA PRO A 168 0.86 -10.32 -10.87
C PRO A 168 2.17 -9.76 -11.43
N PHE A 169 2.60 -8.61 -10.90
CA PHE A 169 3.79 -7.90 -11.38
C PHE A 169 4.80 -7.58 -10.27
N TYR A 170 4.36 -7.08 -9.11
CA TYR A 170 5.20 -6.94 -7.91
C TYR A 170 4.32 -7.04 -6.66
N SER A 171 4.93 -7.15 -5.48
CA SER A 171 4.22 -7.01 -4.20
C SER A 171 4.95 -6.05 -3.28
N SER A 172 4.18 -5.26 -2.52
CA SER A 172 4.74 -4.53 -1.36
C SER A 172 4.97 -5.49 -0.19
N SER A 173 5.66 -4.99 0.84
CA SER A 173 5.85 -5.66 2.12
C SER A 173 5.59 -4.70 3.29
N THR A 174 5.34 -5.26 4.47
CA THR A 174 5.43 -4.53 5.75
C THR A 174 6.60 -5.13 6.52
N LEU A 175 7.60 -4.31 6.85
CA LEU A 175 8.83 -4.73 7.53
C LEU A 175 8.86 -4.21 8.96
N MET A 176 9.58 -4.93 9.82
CA MET A 176 9.88 -4.56 11.20
C MET A 176 11.20 -3.81 11.27
N PHE A 177 11.14 -2.55 11.70
CA PHE A 177 12.28 -1.67 11.95
C PHE A 177 12.60 -1.67 13.44
N VAL A 178 13.85 -1.98 13.79
CA VAL A 178 14.27 -2.19 15.18
C VAL A 178 15.48 -1.33 15.52
N ARG A 179 15.38 -0.58 16.61
CA ARG A 179 16.49 0.14 17.25
C ARG A 179 17.42 -0.82 17.99
N LYS A 180 18.42 -1.37 17.28
CA LYS A 180 19.36 -2.34 17.88
C LYS A 180 20.15 -1.75 19.04
N ASP A 181 20.49 -0.47 18.97
CA ASP A 181 21.19 0.23 20.04
C ASP A 181 20.38 0.27 21.34
N LYS A 182 19.06 0.43 21.24
CA LYS A 182 18.15 0.43 22.39
C LYS A 182 17.92 -0.95 22.98
N LEU A 183 17.88 -1.98 22.13
CA LEU A 183 17.90 -3.36 22.59
C LEU A 183 19.22 -3.68 23.34
N GLU A 184 20.36 -3.31 22.77
CA GLU A 184 21.69 -3.52 23.35
C GLU A 184 21.87 -2.78 24.69
N GLU A 185 21.43 -1.52 24.80
CA GLU A 185 21.42 -0.75 26.05
C GLU A 185 20.62 -1.47 27.16
N ALA A 186 19.52 -2.13 26.80
CA ALA A 186 18.71 -2.94 27.70
C ALA A 186 19.27 -4.36 27.93
N GLY A 187 20.41 -4.71 27.31
CA GLY A 187 21.03 -6.03 27.40
C GLY A 187 20.29 -7.13 26.63
N ILE A 188 19.49 -6.76 25.62
CA ILE A 188 18.90 -7.68 24.64
C ILE A 188 19.91 -7.82 23.49
N THR A 189 20.31 -9.05 23.18
CA THR A 189 21.37 -9.33 22.19
C THR A 189 20.90 -10.15 20.99
N GLU A 190 19.68 -10.68 21.06
CA GLU A 190 19.03 -11.43 19.99
C GLU A 190 17.82 -10.64 19.52
N MET A 191 17.55 -10.63 18.20
CA MET A 191 16.37 -9.97 17.64
C MET A 191 15.12 -10.82 17.90
N PRO A 192 13.98 -10.20 18.24
CA PRO A 192 12.76 -10.95 18.51
C PRO A 192 12.26 -11.66 17.25
N THR A 193 11.80 -12.90 17.42
CA THR A 193 11.30 -13.77 16.35
C THR A 193 9.81 -14.10 16.47
N THR A 194 9.22 -13.77 17.62
CA THR A 194 7.79 -13.91 17.92
C THR A 194 7.17 -12.58 18.36
N TRP A 195 5.85 -12.44 18.20
CA TRP A 195 5.14 -11.24 18.68
C TRP A 195 5.29 -11.03 20.20
N ASP A 196 5.25 -12.11 20.99
CA ASP A 196 5.48 -12.05 22.44
C ASP A 196 6.88 -11.51 22.80
N GLU A 197 7.91 -11.93 22.06
CA GLU A 197 9.26 -11.39 22.22
C GLU A 197 9.33 -9.91 21.85
N VAL A 198 8.67 -9.50 20.76
CA VAL A 198 8.57 -8.08 20.37
C VAL A 198 7.94 -7.26 21.49
N PHE A 199 6.79 -7.68 22.03
CA PHE A 199 6.10 -6.92 23.08
C PHE A 199 6.91 -6.85 24.36
N LYS A 200 7.55 -7.96 24.76
CA LYS A 200 8.39 -8.00 25.95
C LYS A 200 9.65 -7.13 25.81
N ASP A 201 10.29 -7.14 24.64
CA ASP A 201 11.45 -6.32 24.37
C ASP A 201 11.07 -4.84 24.31
N ALA A 202 9.94 -4.52 23.68
CA ALA A 202 9.36 -3.18 23.65
C ALA A 202 9.04 -2.65 25.06
N GLU A 203 8.36 -3.44 25.89
CA GLU A 203 8.09 -3.12 27.30
C GLU A 203 9.40 -2.82 28.04
N LYS A 204 10.44 -3.64 27.82
CA LYS A 204 11.72 -3.52 28.52
C LYS A 204 12.52 -2.27 28.12
N VAL A 205 12.45 -1.84 26.86
CA VAL A 205 13.18 -0.66 26.36
C VAL A 205 12.40 0.64 26.52
N SER A 206 11.10 0.57 26.86
CA SER A 206 10.26 1.76 27.02
C SER A 206 10.77 2.65 28.17
N ASP A 207 10.82 3.95 27.91
CA ASP A 207 11.22 5.00 28.86
C ASP A 207 10.33 6.25 28.64
N PRO A 208 9.04 6.17 29.01
CA PRO A 208 8.07 7.21 28.71
C PRO A 208 8.37 8.54 29.42
N ASP A 209 9.14 8.52 30.51
CA ASP A 209 9.60 9.73 31.20
C ASP A 209 10.59 10.56 30.35
N ASN A 210 11.22 9.93 29.35
CA ASN A 210 12.11 10.55 28.37
C ASN A 210 11.52 10.58 26.95
N ASP A 211 10.19 10.44 26.83
CA ASP A 211 9.46 10.40 25.55
C ASP A 211 9.97 9.32 24.58
N PHE A 212 10.41 8.18 25.13
CA PHE A 212 10.83 7.00 24.36
C PHE A 212 9.90 5.81 24.66
N TYR A 213 9.38 5.19 23.62
CA TYR A 213 8.35 4.17 23.69
C TYR A 213 8.81 2.90 22.96
N GLY A 214 8.38 1.74 23.41
CA GLY A 214 8.75 0.47 22.80
C GLY A 214 8.18 0.30 21.38
N LEU A 215 6.92 0.70 21.16
CA LEU A 215 6.17 0.35 19.94
C LEU A 215 5.56 1.58 19.26
N ALA A 216 5.84 1.72 17.96
CA ALA A 216 5.10 2.58 17.05
C ALA A 216 3.99 1.77 16.38
N ILE A 217 2.85 1.61 17.07
CA ILE A 217 1.64 1.00 16.52
C ILE A 217 0.45 1.88 16.92
N GLY A 218 -0.05 2.65 15.95
CA GLY A 218 -1.25 3.46 16.05
C GLY A 218 -2.54 2.66 16.10
N CYS A 219 -3.61 3.34 16.52
CA CYS A 219 -4.96 2.83 16.40
C CYS A 219 -5.94 3.94 15.98
N GLY A 220 -5.48 4.93 15.22
CA GLY A 220 -6.34 6.00 14.73
C GLY A 220 -7.45 5.49 13.82
N GLU A 221 -8.58 6.20 13.75
CA GLU A 221 -9.77 5.75 13.03
C GLU A 221 -9.60 5.58 11.50
N ASN A 222 -8.51 6.11 10.93
CA ASN A 222 -8.16 6.05 9.50
C ASN A 222 -6.70 5.59 9.28
N ASP A 223 -6.12 4.89 10.25
CA ASP A 223 -4.74 4.40 10.20
C ASP A 223 -4.71 3.00 9.57
N ASP A 224 -4.60 2.96 8.24
CA ASP A 224 -4.63 1.70 7.49
C ASP A 224 -3.34 0.89 7.61
N ASP A 225 -2.19 1.54 7.71
CA ASP A 225 -0.90 0.90 7.92
C ASP A 225 -0.87 0.13 9.25
N ASP A 226 -1.25 0.76 10.36
CA ASP A 226 -1.28 0.08 11.66
C ASP A 226 -2.47 -0.87 11.80
N GLU A 227 -3.61 -0.63 11.14
CA GLU A 227 -4.67 -1.64 11.05
C GLU A 227 -4.15 -2.94 10.42
N ASN A 228 -3.36 -2.84 9.34
CA ASN A 228 -2.77 -4.00 8.69
C ASN A 228 -1.80 -4.74 9.62
N THR A 229 -0.98 -4.01 10.39
CA THR A 229 -0.06 -4.58 11.37
C THR A 229 -0.80 -5.32 12.49
N ILE A 230 -1.79 -4.68 13.14
CA ILE A 230 -2.54 -5.30 14.24
C ILE A 230 -3.34 -6.51 13.74
N ARG A 231 -3.86 -6.44 12.52
CA ARG A 231 -4.58 -7.55 11.88
C ARG A 231 -3.67 -8.73 11.59
N GLN A 232 -2.45 -8.47 11.13
CA GLN A 232 -1.47 -9.52 10.91
C GLN A 232 -1.11 -10.22 12.23
N TYR A 233 -0.87 -9.44 13.30
CA TYR A 233 -0.70 -9.99 14.64
C TYR A 233 -1.89 -10.87 15.05
N MET A 234 -3.13 -10.37 14.90
CA MET A 234 -4.35 -11.12 15.20
C MET A 234 -4.40 -12.47 14.45
N TRP A 235 -4.10 -12.48 13.15
CA TRP A 235 -4.06 -13.72 12.37
C TRP A 235 -2.98 -14.67 12.85
N ASN A 236 -1.79 -14.16 13.18
CA ASN A 236 -0.67 -14.99 13.60
C ASN A 236 -0.90 -15.62 14.99
N GLU A 237 -1.78 -15.04 15.81
CA GLU A 237 -2.28 -15.62 17.08
C GLU A 237 -3.59 -16.41 16.91
N GLY A 238 -4.03 -16.62 15.66
CA GLY A 238 -5.18 -17.46 15.31
C GLY A 238 -6.54 -16.83 15.59
N GLY A 239 -6.61 -15.51 15.74
CA GLY A 239 -7.85 -14.74 15.77
C GLY A 239 -8.28 -14.32 14.36
N TYR A 240 -9.58 -14.37 14.08
CA TYR A 240 -10.14 -14.08 12.77
C TYR A 240 -11.45 -13.33 12.87
N LEU A 241 -11.69 -12.36 11.98
CA LEU A 241 -12.99 -11.69 11.90
C LEU A 241 -14.04 -12.52 11.17
N PHE A 242 -13.59 -13.38 10.26
CA PHE A 242 -14.45 -14.19 9.39
C PHE A 242 -14.01 -15.66 9.42
N ASP A 243 -14.94 -16.58 9.17
CA ASP A 243 -14.63 -17.99 8.90
C ASP A 243 -14.25 -18.22 7.41
N GLU A 244 -13.93 -19.47 7.03
CA GLU A 244 -13.59 -19.80 5.63
C GLU A 244 -14.75 -19.57 4.65
N ASP A 245 -15.99 -19.55 5.12
CA ASP A 245 -17.19 -19.39 4.30
C ASP A 245 -17.56 -17.90 4.10
N GLY A 246 -17.00 -17.00 4.90
CA GLY A 246 -17.28 -15.55 4.85
C GLY A 246 -18.24 -15.05 5.92
N ASN A 247 -18.64 -15.89 6.88
CA ASN A 247 -19.48 -15.47 8.00
C ASN A 247 -18.63 -14.79 9.08
N VAL A 248 -19.23 -13.88 9.84
CA VAL A 248 -18.52 -13.26 10.98
C VAL A 248 -18.26 -14.34 12.04
N ALA A 249 -17.01 -14.45 12.46
CA ALA A 249 -16.53 -15.51 13.36
C ALA A 249 -15.60 -14.97 14.46
N ALA A 250 -15.63 -13.66 14.72
CA ALA A 250 -14.81 -13.02 15.74
C ALA A 250 -15.14 -13.55 17.14
N ASP A 251 -14.12 -14.05 17.84
CA ASP A 251 -14.23 -14.73 19.13
C ASP A 251 -13.30 -14.11 20.20
N ASP A 252 -13.11 -14.83 21.31
CA ASP A 252 -12.28 -14.38 22.43
C ASP A 252 -10.81 -14.14 22.05
N LYS A 253 -10.29 -14.77 20.97
CA LYS A 253 -8.94 -14.48 20.47
C LYS A 253 -8.84 -13.10 19.86
N VAL A 254 -9.92 -12.61 19.25
CA VAL A 254 -9.99 -11.24 18.73
C VAL A 254 -10.00 -10.25 19.89
N THR A 255 -10.75 -10.52 20.96
CA THR A 255 -10.72 -9.65 22.16
C THR A 255 -9.38 -9.69 22.88
N ALA A 256 -8.66 -10.82 22.87
CA ALA A 256 -7.31 -10.90 23.43
C ALA A 256 -6.32 -9.94 22.74
N VAL A 257 -6.52 -9.66 21.44
CA VAL A 257 -5.74 -8.64 20.71
C VAL A 257 -6.10 -7.23 21.18
N PHE A 258 -7.39 -6.95 21.38
CA PHE A 258 -7.83 -5.66 21.94
C PHE A 258 -7.25 -5.42 23.33
N ASP A 259 -7.33 -6.44 24.19
CA ASP A 259 -6.81 -6.41 25.55
C ASP A 259 -5.29 -6.22 25.56
N LYS A 260 -4.56 -6.93 24.68
CA LYS A 260 -3.09 -6.78 24.61
C LYS A 260 -2.68 -5.40 24.13
N TYR A 261 -3.36 -4.84 23.13
CA TYR A 261 -3.07 -3.46 22.70
C TYR A 261 -3.37 -2.46 23.82
N ALA A 262 -4.52 -2.59 24.49
CA ALA A 262 -4.89 -1.71 25.59
C ALA A 262 -3.92 -1.81 26.78
N GLU A 263 -3.43 -3.00 27.12
CA GLU A 263 -2.37 -3.20 28.12
C GLU A 263 -1.10 -2.43 27.74
N LEU A 264 -0.59 -2.62 26.52
CA LEU A 264 0.62 -1.94 26.03
C LEU A 264 0.44 -0.42 25.98
N TYR A 265 -0.76 0.06 25.67
CA TYR A 265 -1.11 1.47 25.66
C TYR A 265 -1.18 2.05 27.08
N ASP A 266 -1.84 1.38 28.02
CA ASP A 266 -1.96 1.78 29.42
C ASP A 266 -0.60 1.80 30.15
N ASP A 267 0.25 0.81 29.84
CA ASP A 267 1.63 0.72 30.33
C ASP A 267 2.58 1.70 29.66
N LYS A 268 2.09 2.51 28.70
CA LYS A 268 2.85 3.51 27.94
C LYS A 268 4.04 2.91 27.19
N VAL A 269 3.88 1.70 26.69
CA VAL A 269 4.79 1.08 25.70
C VAL A 269 4.53 1.67 24.32
N ILE A 270 3.31 2.13 24.07
CA ILE A 270 2.87 2.84 22.87
C ILE A 270 2.69 4.33 23.20
N PRO A 271 3.08 5.27 22.31
CA PRO A 271 2.82 6.69 22.49
C PRO A 271 1.33 7.01 22.68
N GLN A 272 1.02 7.91 23.62
CA GLN A 272 -0.39 8.22 23.95
C GLN A 272 -1.12 8.96 22.82
N ASP A 273 -0.38 9.66 21.95
CA ASP A 273 -0.92 10.31 20.76
C ASP A 273 -1.27 9.31 19.62
N ALA A 274 -0.85 8.05 19.74
CA ALA A 274 -1.05 7.01 18.73
C ALA A 274 -2.52 6.64 18.47
N THR A 275 -3.41 6.98 19.41
CA THR A 275 -4.87 6.85 19.24
C THR A 275 -5.46 7.80 18.19
N THR A 276 -4.67 8.76 17.71
CA THR A 276 -5.10 9.79 16.74
C THR A 276 -4.21 9.86 15.50
N TRP A 277 -3.27 8.94 15.36
CA TRP A 277 -2.38 8.88 14.21
C TRP A 277 -3.14 8.54 12.92
N ASP A 278 -2.57 8.97 11.80
CA ASP A 278 -2.89 8.47 10.48
C ASP A 278 -1.82 7.45 10.05
N ALA A 279 -1.93 6.92 8.83
CA ALA A 279 -1.00 5.95 8.27
C ALA A 279 0.50 6.36 8.35
N GLY A 280 0.80 7.66 8.42
CA GLY A 280 2.16 8.16 8.53
C GLY A 280 2.67 8.31 9.96
N GLY A 281 1.82 8.12 10.97
CA GLY A 281 2.13 8.40 12.37
C GLY A 281 3.26 7.55 12.94
N ASN A 282 3.24 6.24 12.67
CA ASN A 282 4.29 5.32 13.11
C ASN A 282 5.66 5.68 12.50
N ASN A 283 5.71 6.03 11.22
CA ASN A 283 6.91 6.51 10.51
C ASN A 283 7.43 7.79 11.13
N GLY A 284 6.55 8.77 11.37
CA GLY A 284 6.91 10.02 12.04
C GLY A 284 7.49 9.80 13.43
N SER A 285 6.92 8.88 14.22
CA SER A 285 7.43 8.53 15.54
C SER A 285 8.82 7.89 15.49
N TYR A 286 9.03 6.94 14.57
CA TYR A 286 10.32 6.26 14.40
C TYR A 286 11.41 7.23 13.92
N LEU A 287 11.12 8.05 12.89
CA LEU A 287 12.04 9.05 12.36
C LEU A 287 12.38 10.14 13.38
N ALA A 288 11.45 10.47 14.28
CA ALA A 288 11.72 11.34 15.42
C ALA A 288 12.58 10.69 16.52
N GLY A 289 12.92 9.41 16.38
CA GLY A 289 13.70 8.65 17.36
C GLY A 289 12.93 8.31 18.64
N ARG A 290 11.59 8.43 18.64
CA ARG A 290 10.72 8.25 19.81
C ARG A 290 10.36 6.80 20.09
N THR A 291 10.62 5.88 19.15
CA THR A 291 10.17 4.48 19.25
C THR A 291 11.27 3.46 18.94
N ALA A 292 11.20 2.28 19.57
CA ALA A 292 12.16 1.20 19.37
C ALA A 292 11.80 0.27 18.21
N PHE A 293 10.51 -0.06 18.08
CA PHE A 293 9.97 -0.94 17.04
C PHE A 293 8.94 -0.19 16.21
N CYS A 294 9.01 -0.33 14.88
CA CYS A 294 8.01 0.17 13.93
C CYS A 294 7.72 -0.89 12.87
N PHE A 295 6.47 -1.01 12.44
CA PHE A 295 6.04 -1.90 11.37
C PHE A 295 5.46 -1.06 10.23
N ASN A 296 6.19 -0.93 9.13
CA ASN A 296 5.72 -0.14 8.00
C ASN A 296 6.31 -0.66 6.69
N ALA A 297 5.83 -0.15 5.56
CA ALA A 297 6.41 -0.41 4.26
C ALA A 297 7.89 0.03 4.20
N PRO A 298 8.68 -0.51 3.25
CA PRO A 298 10.08 -0.11 3.08
C PRO A 298 10.28 1.35 2.66
N THR A 299 9.22 2.12 2.45
CA THR A 299 9.28 3.58 2.29
C THR A 299 9.92 4.26 3.51
N LEU A 300 9.76 3.72 4.72
CA LEU A 300 10.48 4.20 5.91
C LEU A 300 12.00 4.01 5.76
N TYR A 301 12.46 2.88 5.19
CA TYR A 301 13.87 2.67 4.89
C TYR A 301 14.39 3.70 3.88
N ASN A 302 13.62 3.97 2.82
CA ASN A 302 13.98 4.99 1.85
C ASN A 302 14.09 6.38 2.49
N ALA A 303 13.19 6.73 3.40
CA ALA A 303 13.28 7.98 4.16
C ALA A 303 14.58 8.05 4.99
N LEU A 304 14.94 6.97 5.69
CA LEU A 304 16.19 6.87 6.47
C LEU A 304 17.45 7.01 5.59
N VAL A 305 17.46 6.42 4.40
CA VAL A 305 18.61 6.44 3.48
C VAL A 305 18.75 7.77 2.74
N SER A 306 17.62 8.38 2.35
CA SER A 306 17.62 9.56 1.47
C SER A 306 18.00 10.87 2.18
N ASP A 307 17.94 10.91 3.51
CA ASP A 307 18.19 12.12 4.29
C ASP A 307 19.30 11.92 5.32
N GLU A 308 20.37 12.71 5.17
CA GLU A 308 21.56 12.65 6.04
C GLU A 308 21.23 12.93 7.51
N GLN A 309 20.11 13.61 7.81
CA GLN A 309 19.67 13.83 9.19
C GLN A 309 19.39 12.53 9.94
N TYR A 310 19.02 11.45 9.23
CA TYR A 310 18.71 10.15 9.81
C TYR A 310 19.88 9.19 9.81
N LYS A 311 21.10 9.62 9.45
CA LYS A 311 22.26 8.74 9.34
C LYS A 311 22.53 7.94 10.62
N ASP A 312 22.51 8.58 11.78
CA ASP A 312 22.72 7.90 13.06
C ASP A 312 21.58 6.93 13.39
N LEU A 313 20.35 7.27 13.02
CA LEU A 313 19.18 6.41 13.22
C LEU A 313 19.26 5.17 12.30
N LEU A 314 19.65 5.36 11.04
CA LEU A 314 19.86 4.31 10.05
C LEU A 314 20.97 3.35 10.50
N ASP A 315 22.13 3.86 10.91
CA ASP A 315 23.26 3.05 11.37
C ASP A 315 22.89 2.19 12.61
N ASN A 316 21.88 2.62 13.37
CA ASN A 316 21.32 1.94 14.55
C ASN A 316 19.99 1.18 14.29
N THR A 317 19.56 1.09 13.04
CA THR A 317 18.34 0.36 12.66
C THR A 317 18.70 -1.00 12.07
N VAL A 318 17.94 -2.03 12.43
CA VAL A 318 17.86 -3.31 11.71
C VAL A 318 16.47 -3.42 11.09
N VAL A 319 16.40 -3.88 9.85
CA VAL A 319 15.13 -4.10 9.15
C VAL A 319 14.96 -5.60 8.94
N LEU A 320 13.81 -6.15 9.36
CA LEU A 320 13.50 -7.57 9.34
C LEU A 320 12.10 -7.80 8.76
N ALA A 321 11.83 -8.99 8.22
CA ALA A 321 10.45 -9.43 8.05
C ALA A 321 9.78 -9.53 9.44
N PRO A 322 8.47 -9.25 9.58
CA PRO A 322 7.76 -9.32 10.86
C PRO A 322 7.87 -10.70 11.51
N PRO A 323 7.74 -10.79 12.85
CA PRO A 323 7.86 -12.05 13.56
C PRO A 323 6.73 -13.03 13.19
N ALA A 324 6.93 -14.30 13.53
CA ALA A 324 5.86 -15.30 13.49
C ALA A 324 4.95 -15.17 14.73
N GLY A 325 3.74 -15.70 14.66
CA GLY A 325 2.89 -15.88 15.84
C GLY A 325 2.76 -17.35 16.22
N SER A 326 2.03 -17.59 17.31
CA SER A 326 1.89 -18.93 17.89
C SER A 326 1.06 -19.91 17.05
N ASP A 327 0.17 -19.40 16.19
CA ASP A 327 -0.70 -20.19 15.31
C ASP A 327 -0.08 -20.37 13.92
N ASN A 328 0.39 -19.27 13.32
CA ASN A 328 0.93 -19.25 11.96
C ASN A 328 1.89 -18.08 11.71
N SER A 329 2.40 -17.98 10.47
CA SER A 329 3.26 -16.89 10.01
C SER A 329 2.72 -16.26 8.72
N VAL A 330 1.40 -16.14 8.61
CA VAL A 330 0.76 -15.55 7.43
C VAL A 330 1.00 -14.04 7.40
N TYR A 331 1.51 -13.54 6.28
CA TYR A 331 1.62 -12.11 6.03
C TYR A 331 0.53 -11.61 5.08
N MET A 332 0.18 -10.33 5.20
CA MET A 332 -0.74 -9.67 4.27
C MET A 332 -0.12 -9.61 2.86
N ASN A 333 -0.89 -10.01 1.86
CA ASN A 333 -0.52 -9.95 0.46
C ASN A 333 -0.85 -8.57 -0.12
N PHE A 334 0.14 -7.94 -0.74
CA PHE A 334 0.02 -6.65 -1.41
C PHE A 334 0.41 -6.74 -2.90
N ASN A 335 0.12 -7.89 -3.54
CA ASN A 335 0.40 -8.09 -4.95
C ASN A 335 -0.40 -7.10 -5.80
N ARG A 336 0.31 -6.44 -6.70
CA ARG A 336 -0.24 -5.57 -7.73
C ARG A 336 0.20 -6.05 -9.09
N GLY A 337 -0.56 -5.67 -10.11
CA GLY A 337 -0.28 -6.06 -11.47
C GLY A 337 -1.17 -5.38 -12.47
N PHE A 338 -1.43 -6.07 -13.58
CA PHE A 338 -2.17 -5.49 -14.72
C PHE A 338 -3.41 -6.31 -15.05
N ALA A 339 -4.57 -5.67 -15.09
CA ALA A 339 -5.82 -6.25 -15.51
C ALA A 339 -6.18 -5.79 -16.93
N VAL A 340 -6.84 -6.67 -17.69
CA VAL A 340 -7.42 -6.34 -19.00
C VAL A 340 -8.90 -6.03 -18.81
N MET A 341 -9.34 -4.84 -19.17
CA MET A 341 -10.75 -4.44 -19.04
C MET A 341 -11.65 -5.22 -19.99
N ASN A 342 -12.87 -5.57 -19.57
CA ASN A 342 -13.83 -6.32 -20.39
C ASN A 342 -14.34 -5.54 -21.62
N THR A 343 -14.08 -4.23 -21.66
CA THR A 343 -14.35 -3.37 -22.81
C THR A 343 -13.28 -3.45 -23.90
N CYS A 344 -12.09 -3.99 -23.57
CA CYS A 344 -10.96 -4.12 -24.48
C CYS A 344 -11.35 -4.91 -25.74
N LYS A 345 -11.00 -4.39 -26.92
CA LYS A 345 -11.38 -4.99 -28.22
C LYS A 345 -10.32 -5.94 -28.78
N ASP A 346 -9.08 -5.85 -28.31
CA ASP A 346 -7.95 -6.63 -28.79
C ASP A 346 -7.20 -7.21 -27.58
N THR A 347 -7.78 -8.25 -26.98
CA THR A 347 -7.25 -8.90 -25.78
C THR A 347 -5.92 -9.60 -26.02
N ASP A 348 -5.65 -10.03 -27.25
CA ASP A 348 -4.36 -10.61 -27.65
C ASP A 348 -3.28 -9.53 -27.62
N LEU A 349 -3.56 -8.33 -28.15
CA LEU A 349 -2.66 -7.19 -28.04
C LEU A 349 -2.44 -6.79 -26.57
N ALA A 350 -3.48 -6.79 -25.76
CA ALA A 350 -3.36 -6.48 -24.34
C ALA A 350 -2.45 -7.47 -23.60
N SER A 351 -2.59 -8.76 -23.91
CA SER A 351 -1.75 -9.82 -23.34
C SER A 351 -0.29 -9.71 -23.79
N ASP A 352 -0.03 -9.36 -25.06
CA ASP A 352 1.34 -9.12 -25.56
C ASP A 352 1.99 -7.90 -24.90
N VAL A 353 1.23 -6.82 -24.62
CA VAL A 353 1.73 -5.68 -23.84
C VAL A 353 2.13 -6.10 -22.43
N ILE A 354 1.27 -6.81 -21.71
CA ILE A 354 1.56 -7.27 -20.34
C ILE A 354 2.78 -8.20 -20.33
N SER A 355 2.85 -9.14 -21.26
CA SER A 355 4.00 -10.06 -21.39
C SER A 355 5.30 -9.30 -21.69
N TYR A 356 5.24 -8.23 -22.48
CA TYR A 356 6.41 -7.39 -22.79
C TYR A 356 6.96 -6.62 -21.57
N LEU A 357 6.10 -6.28 -20.61
CA LEU A 357 6.52 -5.72 -19.32
C LEU A 357 7.17 -6.77 -18.41
N LEU A 358 6.93 -8.06 -18.66
CA LEU A 358 7.50 -9.17 -17.89
C LEU A 358 8.76 -9.77 -18.52
N ASP A 359 9.24 -9.19 -19.63
CA ASP A 359 10.55 -9.50 -20.19
C ASP A 359 11.63 -9.41 -19.10
N LYS A 360 12.35 -10.52 -18.91
CA LYS A 360 13.14 -10.76 -17.69
C LYS A 360 14.15 -9.65 -17.41
N ASP A 361 14.95 -9.28 -18.40
CA ASP A 361 16.05 -8.32 -18.18
C ASP A 361 15.52 -6.93 -17.85
N TRP A 362 14.46 -6.49 -18.55
CA TRP A 362 13.82 -5.21 -18.25
C TRP A 362 13.10 -5.25 -16.90
N TYR A 363 12.35 -6.32 -16.63
CA TYR A 363 11.62 -6.51 -15.38
C TYR A 363 12.59 -6.48 -14.20
N ASP A 364 13.66 -7.27 -14.23
CA ASP A 364 14.65 -7.32 -13.14
C ASP A 364 15.25 -5.92 -12.93
N SER A 365 15.65 -5.22 -14.00
CA SER A 365 16.14 -3.85 -13.89
C SER A 365 15.10 -2.86 -13.33
N TYR A 366 13.81 -3.03 -13.66
CA TYR A 366 12.74 -2.23 -13.09
C TYR A 366 12.56 -2.51 -11.59
N MET A 367 12.61 -3.78 -11.20
CA MET A 367 12.50 -4.20 -9.80
C MET A 367 13.67 -3.69 -8.94
N GLU A 368 14.89 -3.65 -9.50
CA GLU A 368 16.06 -3.07 -8.83
C GLU A 368 15.88 -1.58 -8.54
N GLU A 369 15.24 -0.83 -9.44
CA GLU A 369 14.97 0.61 -9.29
C GLU A 369 13.98 0.92 -8.17
N ILE A 370 13.05 0.00 -7.91
CA ILE A 370 11.97 0.19 -6.93
C ILE A 370 12.19 -0.57 -5.62
N ALA A 371 13.33 -1.25 -5.49
CA ALA A 371 13.74 -1.92 -4.26
C ALA A 371 14.05 -0.89 -3.15
N PRO A 372 13.81 -1.21 -1.87
CA PRO A 372 13.11 -2.40 -1.36
C PRO A 372 11.58 -2.30 -1.37
N VAL A 373 10.99 -1.16 -1.78
CA VAL A 373 9.55 -0.86 -1.57
C VAL A 373 8.65 -1.93 -2.17
N PHE A 374 8.97 -2.38 -3.39
CA PHE A 374 8.25 -3.47 -4.04
C PHE A 374 9.22 -4.59 -4.40
N ALA A 375 8.88 -5.81 -4.00
CA ALA A 375 9.65 -7.01 -4.31
C ALA A 375 9.07 -7.77 -5.51
N PRO A 376 9.92 -8.50 -6.25
CA PRO A 376 9.51 -9.27 -7.41
C PRO A 376 8.66 -10.46 -7.00
N VAL A 377 7.87 -10.97 -7.96
CA VAL A 377 6.89 -12.04 -7.73
C VAL A 377 7.32 -13.38 -8.31
N PHE A 378 8.57 -13.51 -8.79
CA PHE A 378 9.08 -14.72 -9.44
C PHE A 378 10.09 -15.45 -8.57
N GLU A 379 10.11 -16.79 -8.66
CA GLU A 379 11.01 -17.67 -7.90
C GLU A 379 12.49 -17.38 -8.15
N ASP A 380 12.85 -17.00 -9.39
CA ASP A 380 14.23 -16.73 -9.78
C ASP A 380 14.81 -15.46 -9.13
N ALA A 381 13.97 -14.60 -8.55
CA ALA A 381 14.42 -13.44 -7.77
C ALA A 381 15.28 -13.83 -6.55
N LYS A 382 15.11 -15.05 -6.02
CA LYS A 382 15.92 -15.58 -4.90
C LYS A 382 17.39 -15.73 -5.26
N GLU A 383 17.71 -15.80 -6.55
CA GLU A 383 19.09 -15.86 -7.05
C GLU A 383 19.60 -14.52 -7.61
N ASN A 384 18.75 -13.49 -7.70
CA ASN A 384 19.16 -12.15 -8.11
C ASN A 384 19.98 -11.49 -6.97
N THR A 385 21.19 -11.02 -7.27
CA THR A 385 22.12 -10.46 -6.28
C THR A 385 21.60 -9.19 -5.61
N THR A 386 20.79 -8.38 -6.29
CA THR A 386 20.17 -7.19 -5.70
C THR A 386 19.24 -7.57 -4.56
N TRP A 387 18.52 -8.68 -4.68
CA TRP A 387 17.61 -9.18 -3.65
C TRP A 387 18.29 -10.05 -2.61
N LYS A 388 19.27 -10.86 -3.03
CA LYS A 388 19.96 -11.84 -2.18
C LYS A 388 21.03 -11.23 -1.28
N ASP A 389 21.82 -10.30 -1.80
CA ASP A 389 23.04 -9.82 -1.12
C ASP A 389 22.78 -8.56 -0.28
N ASN A 390 21.72 -7.81 -0.58
CA ASN A 390 21.29 -6.68 0.24
C ASN A 390 20.34 -7.16 1.34
N GLU A 391 20.72 -6.93 2.60
CA GLU A 391 19.97 -7.45 3.76
C GLU A 391 18.52 -6.97 3.81
N VAL A 392 18.24 -5.71 3.47
CA VAL A 392 16.87 -5.16 3.51
C VAL A 392 16.01 -5.71 2.36
N ASN A 393 16.57 -5.77 1.15
CA ASN A 393 15.89 -6.37 0.01
C ASN A 393 15.57 -7.85 0.27
N ALA A 394 16.48 -8.59 0.90
CA ALA A 394 16.26 -9.99 1.26
C ALA A 394 15.08 -10.16 2.23
N GLN A 395 14.88 -9.23 3.16
CA GLN A 395 13.73 -9.25 4.07
C GLN A 395 12.41 -8.90 3.37
N ALA A 396 12.43 -7.93 2.44
CA ALA A 396 11.27 -7.62 1.60
C ALA A 396 10.86 -8.82 0.74
N LEU A 397 11.83 -9.52 0.12
CA LEU A 397 11.56 -10.73 -0.65
C LEU A 397 11.04 -11.87 0.24
N LYS A 398 11.63 -12.06 1.44
CA LYS A 398 11.16 -13.04 2.42
C LYS A 398 9.72 -12.79 2.84
N TYR A 399 9.32 -11.53 3.02
CA TYR A 399 7.93 -11.17 3.29
C TYR A 399 7.03 -11.63 2.15
N VAL A 400 7.34 -11.22 0.91
CA VAL A 400 6.50 -11.50 -0.26
C VAL A 400 6.38 -12.99 -0.55
N GLU A 401 7.43 -13.78 -0.33
CA GLU A 401 7.41 -15.25 -0.45
C GLU A 401 6.35 -15.90 0.45
N ASN A 402 6.03 -15.30 1.60
CA ASN A 402 5.12 -15.84 2.62
C ASN A 402 3.81 -15.06 2.76
N ALA A 403 3.57 -14.08 1.87
CA ALA A 403 2.43 -13.19 1.94
C ALA A 403 1.18 -13.80 1.28
N SER A 404 0.52 -14.74 1.97
CA SER A 404 -0.70 -15.39 1.46
C SER A 404 -2.01 -14.83 2.01
N GLY A 405 -1.95 -13.98 3.04
CA GLY A 405 -3.12 -13.36 3.67
C GLY A 405 -3.70 -12.25 2.80
N TYR A 406 -4.96 -11.91 2.99
CA TYR A 406 -5.61 -10.75 2.41
C TYR A 406 -6.65 -10.29 3.44
N TYR A 407 -7.24 -9.11 3.30
CA TYR A 407 -8.07 -8.51 4.36
C TYR A 407 -9.13 -9.43 4.99
N GLY A 408 -9.71 -10.34 4.20
CA GLY A 408 -10.67 -11.35 4.64
C GLY A 408 -10.08 -12.71 4.99
N TYR A 409 -8.79 -12.86 5.27
CA TYR A 409 -8.23 -14.17 5.63
C TYR A 409 -8.96 -14.77 6.85
N PRO A 410 -9.39 -16.06 6.82
CA PRO A 410 -9.09 -17.10 5.82
C PRO A 410 -10.19 -17.39 4.77
N VAL A 411 -11.12 -16.46 4.53
CA VAL A 411 -12.30 -16.63 3.66
C VAL A 411 -12.03 -17.16 2.25
N LYS A 412 -12.47 -18.37 1.92
CA LYS A 412 -12.25 -18.99 0.61
C LYS A 412 -13.28 -18.58 -0.44
N THR A 413 -14.48 -18.20 -0.01
CA THR A 413 -15.58 -17.90 -0.95
C THR A 413 -15.44 -16.51 -1.58
N LEU A 414 -15.77 -16.40 -2.87
CA LEU A 414 -15.76 -15.12 -3.58
C LEU A 414 -16.64 -14.06 -2.89
N LYS A 415 -17.87 -14.44 -2.56
CA LYS A 415 -18.81 -13.55 -1.86
C LYS A 415 -18.24 -13.05 -0.54
N GLY A 416 -17.67 -13.94 0.28
CA GLY A 416 -17.08 -13.57 1.56
C GLY A 416 -15.84 -12.67 1.39
N ARG A 417 -14.97 -12.97 0.41
CA ARG A 417 -13.81 -12.10 0.10
C ARG A 417 -14.25 -10.71 -0.33
N THR A 418 -15.32 -10.59 -1.12
CA THR A 418 -15.89 -9.29 -1.50
C THR A 418 -16.41 -8.53 -0.29
N VAL A 419 -17.16 -9.20 0.59
CA VAL A 419 -17.65 -8.58 1.83
C VAL A 419 -16.48 -8.03 2.64
N ALA A 420 -15.46 -8.87 2.88
CA ALA A 420 -14.27 -8.45 3.61
C ALA A 420 -13.56 -7.28 2.91
N ALA A 421 -13.30 -7.37 1.61
CA ALA A 421 -12.62 -6.32 0.85
C ALA A 421 -13.37 -4.98 0.88
N LYS A 422 -14.71 -4.98 0.79
CA LYS A 422 -15.53 -3.76 0.89
C LYS A 422 -15.53 -3.17 2.30
N HIS A 423 -15.38 -4.02 3.31
CA HIS A 423 -15.32 -3.64 4.70
C HIS A 423 -13.99 -2.99 5.11
N TYR A 424 -12.90 -3.29 4.39
CA TYR A 424 -11.56 -2.73 4.60
C TYR A 424 -11.58 -1.23 4.86
N PHE A 425 -12.20 -0.47 3.96
CA PHE A 425 -12.19 0.99 4.00
C PHE A 425 -13.09 1.59 5.09
N THR A 426 -13.74 0.78 5.91
CA THR A 426 -14.54 1.24 7.07
C THR A 426 -13.80 1.12 8.40
N TYR A 427 -12.63 0.47 8.40
CA TYR A 427 -11.70 0.34 9.52
C TYR A 427 -12.31 -0.04 10.89
N PRO A 428 -13.28 -0.96 11.00
CA PRO A 428 -13.96 -1.15 12.28
C PRO A 428 -13.17 -2.06 13.23
N PHE A 429 -12.15 -2.76 12.74
CA PHE A 429 -11.22 -3.50 13.58
C PHE A 429 -10.32 -2.54 14.37
N VAL A 430 -9.63 -1.62 13.71
CA VAL A 430 -8.79 -0.64 14.42
C VAL A 430 -9.63 0.31 15.28
N LYS A 431 -10.87 0.63 14.87
CA LYS A 431 -11.82 1.36 15.73
C LYS A 431 -12.17 0.59 17.01
N ALA A 432 -12.34 -0.72 16.94
CA ALA A 432 -12.56 -1.54 18.13
C ALA A 432 -11.33 -1.53 19.06
N VAL A 433 -10.13 -1.66 18.49
CA VAL A 433 -8.86 -1.52 19.24
C VAL A 433 -8.80 -0.16 19.94
N ASN A 434 -9.10 0.92 19.22
CA ASN A 434 -9.12 2.28 19.76
C ASN A 434 -10.14 2.43 20.90
N GLN A 435 -11.34 1.90 20.73
CA GLN A 435 -12.39 1.98 21.75
C GLN A 435 -11.97 1.32 23.07
N VAL A 436 -11.28 0.18 23.00
CA VAL A 436 -10.77 -0.51 24.18
C VAL A 436 -9.59 0.26 24.78
N ALA A 437 -8.61 0.67 23.97
CA ALA A 437 -7.45 1.44 24.43
C ALA A 437 -7.81 2.77 25.10
N THR A 438 -8.86 3.44 24.61
CA THR A 438 -9.34 4.72 25.17
C THR A 438 -10.36 4.55 26.30
N GLY A 439 -10.77 3.31 26.61
CA GLY A 439 -11.80 3.01 27.60
C GLY A 439 -13.21 3.46 27.20
N THR A 440 -13.45 3.73 25.92
CA THR A 440 -14.78 4.09 25.40
C THR A 440 -15.71 2.87 25.35
N ALA A 441 -15.15 1.66 25.22
CA ALA A 441 -15.86 0.39 25.39
C ALA A 441 -14.94 -0.65 26.06
N ASP A 442 -15.53 -1.67 26.70
CA ASP A 442 -14.79 -2.89 27.03
C ASP A 442 -14.67 -3.80 25.79
N SER A 443 -13.82 -4.81 25.86
CA SER A 443 -13.52 -5.68 24.71
C SER A 443 -14.73 -6.42 24.18
N ALA A 444 -15.65 -6.84 25.06
CA ALA A 444 -16.91 -7.45 24.66
C ALA A 444 -17.85 -6.46 23.92
N GLY A 445 -17.93 -5.23 24.41
CA GLY A 445 -18.70 -4.15 23.79
C GLY A 445 -18.14 -3.72 22.43
N ALA A 446 -16.81 -3.62 22.32
CA ALA A 446 -16.11 -3.31 21.08
C ALA A 446 -16.29 -4.44 20.04
N LEU A 447 -16.09 -5.71 20.44
CA LEU A 447 -16.33 -6.88 19.59
C LEU A 447 -17.75 -6.89 19.03
N LYS A 448 -18.75 -6.67 19.89
CA LYS A 448 -20.15 -6.63 19.50
C LYS A 448 -20.44 -5.52 18.50
N SER A 449 -19.90 -4.32 18.74
CA SER A 449 -20.13 -3.15 17.87
C SER A 449 -19.49 -3.36 16.50
N MET A 450 -18.26 -3.87 16.47
CA MET A 450 -17.56 -4.24 15.23
C MET A 450 -18.31 -5.32 14.46
N THR A 451 -18.73 -6.40 15.14
CA THR A 451 -19.49 -7.50 14.51
C THR A 451 -20.80 -6.99 13.91
N SER A 452 -21.54 -6.16 14.64
CA SER A 452 -22.78 -5.57 14.14
C SER A 452 -22.53 -4.70 12.90
N ALA A 453 -21.43 -3.92 12.89
CA ALA A 453 -21.06 -3.11 11.72
C ALA A 453 -20.69 -3.95 10.50
N ILE A 454 -20.03 -5.10 10.70
CA ILE A 454 -19.75 -6.06 9.62
C ILE A 454 -21.06 -6.63 9.06
N GLU A 455 -21.96 -7.09 9.94
CA GLU A 455 -23.23 -7.73 9.59
C GLU A 455 -24.19 -6.76 8.87
N ASP A 456 -24.39 -5.55 9.41
CA ASP A 456 -25.25 -4.51 8.81
C ASP A 456 -24.81 -4.15 7.37
N PHE A 457 -23.50 -4.27 7.09
CA PHE A 457 -22.94 -4.04 5.77
C PHE A 457 -23.08 -5.25 4.84
N GLN A 458 -22.97 -6.48 5.36
CA GLN A 458 -23.20 -7.70 4.59
C GLN A 458 -24.60 -7.71 3.95
N ASP A 459 -25.60 -7.25 4.69
CA ASP A 459 -26.98 -7.14 4.20
C ASP A 459 -27.12 -6.13 3.04
N GLN A 460 -26.30 -5.08 3.01
CA GLN A 460 -26.29 -4.07 1.94
C GLN A 460 -25.60 -4.54 0.65
N VAL A 461 -24.66 -5.50 0.75
CA VAL A 461 -23.96 -6.09 -0.39
C VAL A 461 -24.70 -7.30 -0.97
N GLY A 462 -25.65 -7.85 -0.21
CA GLY A 462 -26.47 -9.01 -0.59
C GLY A 462 -27.70 -8.70 -1.45
N GLU A 463 -28.03 -7.42 -1.64
CA GLU A 463 -29.02 -6.90 -2.62
C GLU A 463 -28.35 -6.40 -3.89
#